data_AF-A0A378N5Q7-F1
#
_entry.id   AF-A0A378N5Q7-F1
#
_cell.length_a   1.000
_cell.length_b   1.000
_cell.length_c   1.000
_cell.angle_alpha   90.00
_cell.angle_beta   90.00
_cell.angle_gamma   90.00
#
_symmetry.space_group_name_H-M   'P 1'
#
loop_
_entity.id
_entity.type
_entity.pdbx_description
1 polymer ?
#
loop_
_entity_poly.entity_id
_entity_poly.type
_entity_poly.pdbx_seq_one_letter_code
_entity_poly.pdbx_strand_id
1 'polypeptide(L)' 'MTITNTELEQILNTKLNSSAINDYAPNGLQVEGKREIKKIITV' A
#
# COMPACT_ATOMS: atom_id res chain seq x y z
N MET A 1 12.12 -3.22 13.21
CA MET A 1 11.69 -1.98 12.54
C MET A 1 10.21 -2.12 12.26
N THR A 2 9.40 -1.13 12.63
CA THR A 2 7.96 -1.07 12.31
C THR A 2 7.80 -0.20 11.07
N ILE A 3 7.10 -0.70 10.05
CA ILE A 3 6.75 0.06 8.85
C ILE A 3 5.39 0.74 9.04
N THR A 4 5.25 1.96 8.52
CA THR A 4 3.97 2.67 8.50
C THR A 4 3.12 2.30 7.29
N ASN A 5 1.80 2.50 7.37
CA ASN A 5 0.88 2.28 6.25
C ASN A 5 1.27 3.06 4.98
N THR A 6 1.68 4.32 5.13
CA THR A 6 2.13 5.19 4.02
C THR A 6 3.46 4.75 3.43
N GLU A 7 4.40 4.28 4.26
CA GLU A 7 5.68 3.74 3.76
C GLU A 7 5.44 2.44 2.97
N LEU A 8 4.58 1.55 3.47
CA LEU A 8 4.23 0.32 2.76
C LEU A 8 3.57 0.64 1.41
N GLU A 9 2.62 1.58 1.40
CA GLU A 9 1.97 2.04 0.17
C GLU A 9 3.00 2.58 -0.84
N GLN A 10 3.92 3.45 -0.42
CA GLN A 10 4.95 3.99 -1.30
C GLN A 10 5.87 2.92 -1.88
N ILE A 11 6.28 1.94 -1.06
CA ILE A 11 7.10 0.81 -1.51
C ILE A 11 6.35 0.00 -2.57
N LEU A 12 5.08 -0.32 -2.33
CA LEU A 12 4.26 -1.10 -3.26
C LEU A 12 3.98 -0.33 -4.54
N ASN A 13 3.61 0.95 -4.45
CA ASN A 13 3.34 1.79 -5.61
C ASN A 13 4.57 1.93 -6.52
N THR A 14 5.76 2.05 -5.94
CA THR A 14 7.03 2.10 -6.68
C THR A 14 7.37 0.73 -7.27
N LYS A 15 7.27 -0.33 -6.46
CA LYS A 15 7.64 -1.70 -6.88
C LYS A 15 6.79 -2.21 -8.03
N LEU A 16 5.50 -1.85 -8.03
CA LEU A 16 4.51 -2.30 -9.00
C LEU A 16 4.32 -1.31 -10.16
N ASN A 17 4.95 -0.13 -10.10
CA ASN A 17 4.71 0.96 -11.05
C ASN A 17 3.20 1.27 -11.20
N SER A 18 2.51 1.36 -10.05
CA SER A 18 1.04 1.48 -9.98
C SER A 18 0.47 2.66 -10.79
N SER A 19 1.22 3.75 -10.94
CA SER A 19 0.82 4.92 -11.71
C SER A 19 0.76 4.68 -13.23
N ALA A 20 1.38 3.62 -13.74
CA ALA A 20 1.31 3.24 -15.15
C ALA A 20 0.06 2.42 -15.48
N ILE A 21 -0.75 2.05 -14.48
CA ILE A 21 -1.93 1.20 -14.64
C ILE A 21 -3.17 2.01 -14.26
N ASN A 22 -4.01 2.30 -15.26
CA ASN A 22 -5.34 2.86 -15.03
C ASN A 22 -6.30 1.73 -14.66
N ASP A 23 -6.70 1.68 -13.40
CA ASP A 23 -7.66 0.71 -12.89
C ASP A 23 -9.03 1.37 -12.71
N TYR A 24 -10.08 0.55 -12.65
CA TYR A 24 -11.43 0.99 -12.34
C TYR A 24 -11.53 1.51 -10.89
N ALA A 25 -10.71 0.98 -9.98
CA ALA A 25 -10.66 1.39 -8.58
C ALA A 25 -9.34 2.14 -8.27
N PRO A 26 -9.29 2.93 -7.17
CA PRO A 26 -8.04 3.54 -6.73
C PRO A 26 -6.98 2.50 -6.34
N ASN A 27 -5.78 2.66 -6.90
CA ASN A 27 -4.57 1.94 -6.48
C ASN A 27 -3.98 2.57 -5.21
N GLY A 28 -3.41 1.75 -4.32
CA GLY A 28 -2.78 2.20 -3.07
C GLY A 28 -3.64 1.93 -1.82
N LEU A 29 -3.53 2.81 -0.83
CA LEU A 29 -4.22 2.71 0.46
C LEU A 29 -5.69 3.10 0.32
N GLN A 30 -6.59 2.12 0.42
CA GLN A 30 -8.04 2.37 0.30
C GLN A 30 -8.70 2.73 1.64
N VAL A 31 -8.21 2.16 2.73
CA VAL A 31 -8.69 2.42 4.10
C VAL A 31 -7.49 2.46 5.05
N GLU A 32 -7.27 3.61 5.71
CA GLU A 32 -6.00 3.93 6.36
C GLU A 32 -5.62 3.01 7.54
N GLY A 33 -6.57 2.67 8.40
CA GLY A 33 -6.33 1.81 9.56
C GLY A 33 -5.29 2.35 10.56
N LYS A 34 -4.62 1.45 11.30
CA LYS A 34 -3.56 1.83 12.24
C LYS A 34 -2.27 2.15 11.49
N ARG A 35 -1.57 3.21 11.93
CA ARG A 35 -0.30 3.65 11.34
C ARG A 35 0.75 2.56 11.28
N GLU A 36 1.01 1.86 12.38
CA GLU A 36 2.06 0.82 12.44
C GLU A 36 1.56 -0.56 11.98
N ILE A 37 2.25 -1.15 11.02
CA ILE A 37 1.94 -2.49 10.51
C ILE A 37 2.81 -3.53 11.23
N LYS A 38 2.17 -4.57 11.75
CA LYS A 38 2.83 -5.71 12.43
C LYS A 38 2.59 -7.04 11.75
N LYS A 39 1.53 -7.14 10.93
CA LYS A 39 1.16 -8.36 10.21
C LYS A 39 0.44 -7.96 8.92
N ILE A 40 0.81 -8.60 7.82
CA ILE A 40 0.15 -8.46 6.51
C ILE A 40 -0.50 -9.80 6.20
N ILE A 41 -1.73 -9.77 5.69
CA ILE A 41 -2.45 -10.95 5.22
C ILE A 41 -2.78 -10.72 3.74
N THR A 42 -2.54 -11.72 2.90
CA THR A 42 -2.89 -11.71 1.48
C THR A 42 -3.67 -13.00 1.16
N VAL A 43 -4.54 -12.94 0.15
CA VAL A 43 -5.22 -14.12 -0.42
C VAL A 43 -4.59 -14.54 -1.73
#